data_AF-A0A355B2C1-F1
#
_entry.id   AF-A0A355B2C1-F1
#
_cell.length_a   1.000
_cell.length_b   1.000
_cell.length_c   1.000
_cell.angle_alpha   90.00
_cell.angle_beta   90.00
_cell.angle_gamma   90.00
#
_symmetry.space_group_name_H-M   'P 1'
#
loop_
_entity.id
_entity.type
_entity.pdbx_description
1 polymer ?
#
loop_
_entity_poly.entity_id
_entity_poly.type
_entity_poly.pdbx_seq_one_letter_code
_entity_poly.pdbx_strand_id
1 'polypeptide(L)'
;ANINVIVDDLVNPSPPMGFALEERGALFSRSKPDLVLALALIHHLVLTRSVPMEMLIGWMRGLCPKWVFEFAHEGDPMVEFLIKAKLGRTHPYSRGEFEAALSKSFRVLERLELGGADRTLYLAEGI
;
A
#
# COMPACT_ATOMS: atom_id res chain seq x y z
N ALA A 1 -14.06 22.49 -1.71
CA ALA A 1 -13.01 21.59 -1.18
C ALA A 1 -11.74 21.87 -1.95
N ASN A 2 -10.58 21.91 -1.29
CA ASN A 2 -9.28 22.07 -1.96
C ASN A 2 -8.74 20.68 -2.34
N ILE A 3 -8.14 20.56 -3.52
CA ILE A 3 -7.48 19.33 -3.99
C ILE A 3 -6.01 19.67 -4.19
N ASN A 4 -5.12 18.95 -3.51
CA ASN A 4 -3.67 19.10 -3.66
C ASN A 4 -3.10 17.85 -4.31
N VAL A 5 -2.28 18.03 -5.33
CA VAL A 5 -1.58 16.94 -6.02
C VAL A 5 -0.13 16.93 -5.57
N ILE A 6 0.36 15.74 -5.23
CA ILE A 6 1.76 15.50 -4.85
C ILE A 6 2.27 14.34 -5.70
N VAL A 7 3.49 14.48 -6.22
CA VAL A 7 4.22 13.41 -6.91
C VAL A 7 5.43 13.07 -6.04
N ASP A 8 5.54 11.81 -5.60
CA ASP A 8 6.65 11.32 -4.77
C ASP A 8 6.86 9.81 -5.00
N ASP A 9 8.03 9.28 -4.63
CA ASP A 9 8.32 7.84 -4.60
C ASP A 9 8.05 7.29 -3.20
N LEU A 10 7.05 6.41 -3.07
CA LEU A 10 6.67 5.86 -1.76
C LEU A 10 7.74 4.99 -1.11
N VAL A 11 8.71 4.45 -1.86
CA VAL A 11 9.84 3.70 -1.29
C VAL A 11 11.10 4.56 -1.10
N ASN A 12 11.04 5.83 -1.52
CA ASN A 12 12.08 6.82 -1.28
C ASN A 12 11.45 8.22 -1.13
N PRO A 13 10.61 8.41 -0.09
CA PRO A 13 9.82 9.63 0.04
C PRO A 13 10.72 10.83 0.31
N SER A 14 10.24 12.02 -0.06
CA SER A 14 10.96 13.28 0.21
C SER A 14 11.38 13.37 1.69
N PRO A 15 12.70 13.44 1.99
CA PRO A 15 13.20 13.58 3.35
C PRO A 15 12.91 14.99 3.90
N PRO A 16 13.26 15.28 5.16
CA PRO A 16 13.27 16.64 5.66
C PRO A 16 14.17 17.56 4.80
N MET A 17 13.77 18.83 4.63
CA MET A 17 14.43 19.81 3.75
C MET A 17 14.50 21.21 4.38
N GLY A 18 15.42 22.04 3.87
CA GLY A 18 15.64 23.43 4.31
C GLY A 18 16.90 23.62 5.16
N PHE A 19 17.11 24.83 5.69
CA PHE A 19 18.22 25.09 6.62
C PHE A 19 18.16 24.12 7.81
N ALA A 20 19.28 23.47 8.11
CA ALA A 20 19.39 22.44 9.15
C ALA A 20 18.40 21.26 9.04
N LEU A 21 17.74 21.07 7.88
CA LEU A 21 16.68 20.07 7.65
C LEU A 21 15.38 20.33 8.46
N GLU A 22 15.12 21.57 8.87
CA GLU A 22 14.03 21.89 9.79
C GLU A 22 12.83 22.63 9.16
N GLU A 23 12.97 23.18 7.94
CA GLU A 23 11.91 24.00 7.35
C GLU A 23 10.71 23.16 6.86
N ARG A 24 10.99 21.94 6.39
CA ARG A 24 9.98 21.01 5.89
C ARG A 24 10.29 19.62 6.43
N GLY A 25 9.38 19.06 7.21
CA GLY A 25 9.49 17.66 7.66
C GLY A 25 9.46 16.65 6.50
N ALA A 26 9.70 15.37 6.81
CA ALA A 26 9.49 14.28 5.86
C ALA A 26 8.04 14.25 5.32
N LEU A 27 7.79 13.67 4.14
CA LEU A 27 6.45 13.65 3.54
C LEU A 27 5.37 13.16 4.53
N PHE A 28 5.58 11.99 5.13
CA PHE A 28 4.61 11.35 6.00
C PHE A 28 4.50 11.96 7.40
N SER A 29 5.41 12.85 7.81
CA SER A 29 5.26 13.60 9.07
C SER A 29 4.43 14.87 8.91
N ARG A 30 4.22 15.32 7.67
CA ARG A 30 3.50 16.56 7.34
C ARG A 30 1.99 16.36 7.14
N SER A 31 1.51 15.12 7.07
CA SER A 31 0.11 14.80 6.82
C SER A 31 -0.40 13.77 7.83
N LYS A 32 -1.64 13.95 8.29
CA LYS A 32 -2.36 13.01 9.16
C LYS A 32 -3.75 12.78 8.54
N PRO A 33 -3.85 11.94 7.50
CA PRO A 33 -5.12 11.69 6.85
C PRO A 33 -6.06 10.91 7.77
N ASP A 34 -7.36 11.17 7.66
CA ASP A 34 -8.40 10.40 8.35
C ASP A 34 -8.76 9.09 7.64
N LEU A 35 -8.46 9.02 6.33
CA LEU A 35 -8.66 7.86 5.46
C LEU A 35 -7.60 7.85 4.35
N VAL A 36 -7.05 6.68 4.03
CA VAL A 36 -6.19 6.48 2.86
C VAL A 36 -6.79 5.45 1.92
N LEU A 37 -6.68 5.69 0.62
CA LEU A 37 -7.10 4.76 -0.43
C LEU A 37 -5.85 4.27 -1.18
N ALA A 38 -5.59 2.97 -1.11
CA ALA A 38 -4.52 2.29 -1.83
C ALA A 38 -5.14 1.40 -2.92
N LEU A 39 -5.45 2.03 -4.05
CA LEU A 39 -6.19 1.40 -5.15
C LEU A 39 -5.22 0.71 -6.12
N ALA A 40 -5.17 -0.62 -6.09
CA ALA A 40 -4.29 -1.48 -6.88
C ALA A 40 -2.79 -1.13 -6.71
N LEU A 41 -2.42 -0.57 -5.55
CA LEU A 41 -1.07 -0.07 -5.29
C LEU A 41 -0.12 -1.15 -4.79
N ILE A 42 -0.63 -2.11 -4.00
CA ILE A 42 0.20 -3.05 -3.21
C ILE A 42 1.08 -3.91 -4.12
N HIS A 43 0.56 -4.40 -5.25
CA HIS A 43 1.34 -5.25 -6.15
C HIS A 43 2.55 -4.52 -6.77
N HIS A 44 2.46 -3.21 -7.03
CA HIS A 44 3.61 -2.43 -7.50
C HIS A 44 4.72 -2.36 -6.46
N LEU A 45 4.36 -2.16 -5.19
CA LEU A 45 5.35 -2.05 -4.12
C LEU A 45 5.99 -3.40 -3.79
N VAL A 46 5.19 -4.48 -3.75
CA VAL A 46 5.69 -5.82 -3.41
C VAL A 46 6.45 -6.45 -4.58
N LEU A 47 5.89 -6.43 -5.78
CA LEU A 47 6.47 -7.14 -6.93
C LEU A 47 7.55 -6.31 -7.62
N THR A 48 7.27 -5.03 -7.92
CA THR A 48 8.22 -4.16 -8.64
C THR A 48 9.29 -3.60 -7.73
N ARG A 49 8.91 -2.97 -6.60
CA ARG A 49 9.85 -2.34 -5.66
C ARG A 49 10.41 -3.30 -4.60
N SER A 50 10.01 -4.57 -4.60
CA SER A 50 10.51 -5.62 -3.70
C SER A 50 10.37 -5.26 -2.21
N VAL A 51 9.27 -4.61 -1.84
CA VAL A 51 8.93 -4.38 -0.43
C VAL A 51 8.22 -5.61 0.14
N PRO A 52 8.66 -6.20 1.27
CA PRO A 52 7.95 -7.30 1.91
C PRO A 52 6.53 -6.89 2.32
N MET A 53 5.53 -7.75 2.06
CA MET A 53 4.12 -7.49 2.35
C MET A 53 3.89 -7.05 3.81
N GLU A 54 4.44 -7.80 4.76
CA GLU A 54 4.29 -7.51 6.20
C GLU A 54 4.88 -6.15 6.58
N MET A 55 6.07 -5.82 6.06
CA MET A 55 6.70 -4.51 6.29
C MET A 55 5.85 -3.38 5.70
N LEU A 56 5.30 -3.57 4.50
CA LEU A 56 4.47 -2.58 3.83
C LEU A 56 3.20 -2.29 4.64
N ILE A 57 2.47 -3.33 5.04
CA ILE A 57 1.22 -3.18 5.80
C ILE A 57 1.46 -2.57 7.18
N GLY A 58 2.53 -2.98 7.87
CA GLY A 58 2.92 -2.38 9.15
C GLY A 58 3.26 -0.89 9.01
N TRP A 59 3.97 -0.51 7.96
CA TRP A 59 4.24 0.90 7.65
C TRP A 59 2.95 1.68 7.35
N MET A 60 2.03 1.13 6.53
CA MET A 60 0.74 1.76 6.21
C MET A 60 -0.11 2.01 7.48
N ARG A 61 -0.12 1.07 8.42
CA ARG A 61 -0.80 1.23 9.71
C ARG A 61 -0.32 2.44 10.51
N GLY A 62 0.96 2.79 10.39
CA GLY A 62 1.55 3.95 11.04
C GLY A 62 1.11 5.30 10.47
N LEU A 63 0.58 5.35 9.24
CA LEU A 63 0.20 6.61 8.58
C LEU A 63 -1.22 7.04 8.92
N CYS A 64 -2.15 6.09 9.00
CA CYS A 64 -3.58 6.35 9.14
C CYS A 64 -4.28 5.14 9.77
N PRO A 65 -5.27 5.35 10.66
CA PRO A 65 -6.05 4.25 11.22
C PRO A 65 -7.05 3.64 10.23
N LYS A 66 -7.51 4.35 9.18
CA LYS A 66 -8.53 3.83 8.26
C LYS A 66 -8.03 3.76 6.83
N TRP A 67 -8.28 2.63 6.18
CA TRP A 67 -7.80 2.37 4.84
C TRP A 67 -8.85 1.68 3.98
N VAL A 68 -8.84 2.01 2.70
CA VAL A 68 -9.44 1.20 1.63
C VAL A 68 -8.31 0.63 0.80
N PHE A 69 -8.21 -0.70 0.77
CA PHE A 69 -7.24 -1.42 -0.05
C PHE A 69 -7.96 -2.07 -1.22
N GLU A 70 -7.55 -1.78 -2.45
CA GLU A 70 -7.90 -2.62 -3.61
C GLU A 70 -6.72 -3.55 -3.87
N PHE A 71 -6.89 -4.81 -3.49
CA PHE A 71 -5.88 -5.84 -3.65
C PHE A 71 -6.13 -6.61 -4.93
N ALA A 72 -5.15 -6.62 -5.84
CA ALA A 72 -5.17 -7.43 -7.05
C ALA A 72 -4.66 -8.84 -6.73
N HIS A 73 -5.43 -9.87 -7.09
CA HIS A 73 -5.08 -11.28 -6.86
C HIS A 73 -4.02 -11.75 -7.88
N GLU A 74 -3.51 -12.96 -7.67
CA GLU A 74 -2.47 -13.58 -8.50
C GLU A 74 -2.88 -13.75 -9.97
N GLY A 75 -4.19 -13.90 -10.24
CA GLY A 75 -4.74 -14.01 -11.59
C GLY A 75 -5.04 -12.67 -12.28
N ASP A 76 -4.79 -11.53 -11.61
CA ASP A 76 -4.94 -10.23 -12.23
C ASP A 76 -3.88 -10.04 -13.36
N PRO A 77 -4.27 -9.53 -14.55
CA PRO A 77 -3.34 -9.39 -15.68
C PRO A 77 -2.08 -8.57 -15.37
N MET A 78 -2.18 -7.54 -14.53
CA MET A 78 -1.02 -6.73 -14.13
C MET A 78 -0.12 -7.50 -13.18
N VAL A 79 -0.68 -8.24 -12.23
CA VAL A 79 0.08 -9.08 -11.30
C VAL A 79 0.87 -10.15 -12.07
N GLU A 80 0.22 -10.87 -12.98
CA GLU A 80 0.90 -11.85 -13.84
C GLU A 80 2.04 -11.23 -14.64
N PHE A 81 1.81 -10.06 -15.25
CA PHE A 81 2.82 -9.34 -16.02
C PHE A 81 4.05 -9.00 -15.17
N LEU A 82 3.85 -8.45 -13.97
CA LEU A 82 4.94 -8.06 -13.07
C LEU A 82 5.74 -9.25 -12.56
N ILE A 83 5.09 -10.38 -12.26
CA ILE A 83 5.76 -11.61 -11.85
C ILE A 83 6.66 -12.13 -12.98
N LYS A 84 6.12 -12.19 -14.22
CA LYS A 84 6.88 -12.63 -15.41
C LYS A 84 8.09 -11.75 -15.67
N ALA A 85 7.96 -10.42 -15.49
CA ALA A 85 9.05 -9.47 -15.70
C ALA A 85 10.22 -9.60 -14.69
N LYS A 86 9.98 -10.15 -13.49
CA LYS A 86 10.96 -10.19 -12.39
C LYS A 86 11.90 -11.41 -12.38
N LEU A 87 11.80 -12.31 -13.36
CA LEU A 87 12.65 -13.52 -13.50
C LEU A 87 12.83 -14.30 -12.16
N GLY A 88 11.78 -14.36 -11.34
CA GLY A 88 11.76 -15.13 -10.09
C GLY A 88 12.32 -14.45 -8.84
N ARG A 89 12.65 -13.15 -8.85
CA ARG A 89 13.16 -12.41 -7.68
C ARG A 89 12.11 -11.50 -7.04
N THR A 90 11.03 -12.07 -6.54
CA THR A 90 9.97 -11.33 -5.81
C THR A 90 9.73 -11.92 -4.44
N HIS A 91 9.24 -11.10 -3.51
CA HIS A 91 8.66 -11.61 -2.28
C HIS A 91 7.37 -12.41 -2.58
N PRO A 92 6.95 -13.31 -1.68
CA PRO A 92 5.65 -13.96 -1.77
C PRO A 92 4.53 -12.94 -1.95
N TYR A 93 3.63 -13.23 -2.89
CA TYR A 93 2.47 -12.40 -3.19
C TYR A 93 1.27 -13.30 -3.42
N SER A 94 0.32 -13.27 -2.48
CA SER A 94 -0.97 -13.93 -2.60
C SER A 94 -2.00 -13.17 -1.78
N ARG A 95 -3.28 -13.40 -2.05
CA ARG A 95 -4.36 -12.91 -1.18
C ARG A 95 -4.17 -13.38 0.27
N GLY A 96 -3.75 -14.64 0.47
CA GLY A 96 -3.50 -15.19 1.80
C GLY A 96 -2.38 -14.47 2.56
N GLU A 97 -1.26 -14.19 1.88
CA GLU A 97 -0.14 -13.42 2.46
C GLU A 97 -0.57 -11.99 2.83
N PHE A 98 -1.35 -11.34 1.95
CA PHE A 98 -1.90 -10.02 2.22
C PHE A 98 -2.85 -10.03 3.42
N GLU A 99 -3.83 -10.93 3.46
CA GLU A 99 -4.79 -11.02 4.56
C GLU A 99 -4.10 -11.38 5.90
N ALA A 100 -3.08 -12.24 5.87
CA ALA A 100 -2.27 -12.55 7.04
C ALA A 100 -1.53 -11.32 7.56
N ALA A 101 -0.85 -10.56 6.69
CA ALA A 101 -0.20 -9.31 7.06
C ALA A 101 -1.20 -8.25 7.56
N LEU A 102 -2.34 -8.13 6.87
CA LEU A 102 -3.42 -7.19 7.20
C LEU A 102 -3.97 -7.46 8.61
N SER A 103 -4.25 -8.72 8.94
CA SER A 103 -4.82 -9.11 10.24
C SER A 103 -3.94 -8.77 11.45
N LYS A 104 -2.62 -8.63 11.27
CA LYS A 104 -1.68 -8.23 12.32
C LYS A 104 -1.80 -6.75 12.69
N SER A 105 -2.27 -5.91 11.77
CA SER A 105 -2.26 -4.45 11.92
C SER A 105 -3.66 -3.82 11.84
N PHE A 106 -4.60 -4.49 11.20
CA PHE A 106 -5.93 -3.97 10.91
C PHE A 106 -7.02 -5.02 11.13
N ARG A 107 -8.17 -4.54 11.56
CA ARG A 107 -9.45 -5.24 11.53
C ARG A 107 -10.16 -4.92 10.21
N VAL A 108 -10.51 -5.95 9.44
CA VAL A 108 -11.31 -5.78 8.23
C VAL A 108 -12.77 -5.55 8.61
N LEU A 109 -13.35 -4.44 8.15
CA LEU A 109 -14.73 -4.06 8.39
C LEU A 109 -15.65 -4.54 7.26
N GLU A 110 -15.18 -4.45 6.02
CA GLU A 110 -15.96 -4.82 4.83
C GLU A 110 -15.04 -5.38 3.74
N ARG A 111 -15.58 -6.29 2.93
CA ARG A 111 -14.92 -6.86 1.76
C ARG A 111 -15.88 -6.85 0.57
N LEU A 112 -15.37 -6.47 -0.60
CA LEU A 112 -16.11 -6.50 -1.85
C LEU A 112 -15.24 -7.09 -2.97
N GLU A 113 -15.68 -8.20 -3.55
CA GLU A 113 -15.03 -8.79 -4.72
C GLU A 113 -15.36 -7.95 -5.98
N LEU A 114 -14.36 -7.72 -6.82
CA LEU A 114 -14.47 -6.96 -8.07
C LEU A 114 -14.04 -7.84 -9.26
N GLY A 115 -14.40 -7.41 -10.48
CA GLY A 115 -13.79 -7.93 -11.73
C GLY A 115 -13.96 -9.44 -11.98
N GLY A 116 -14.98 -10.09 -11.43
CA GLY A 116 -15.11 -11.54 -11.53
C GLY A 116 -14.23 -12.31 -10.53
N ALA A 117 -13.90 -11.67 -9.40
CA ALA A 117 -13.09 -12.16 -8.27
C ALA A 117 -11.58 -12.20 -8.51
N ASP A 118 -11.05 -11.38 -9.43
CA ASP A 118 -9.62 -11.15 -9.63
C ASP A 118 -9.05 -10.03 -8.74
N ARG A 119 -9.93 -9.25 -8.10
CA ARG A 119 -9.58 -8.18 -7.16
C ARG A 119 -10.55 -8.15 -6.00
N THR A 120 -10.08 -7.67 -4.84
CA THR A 120 -10.93 -7.42 -3.67
C THR A 120 -10.66 -6.04 -3.09
N LEU A 121 -11.73 -5.29 -2.83
CA LEU A 121 -11.71 -4.10 -1.99
C LEU A 121 -11.90 -4.48 -0.52
N TYR A 122 -11.04 -3.95 0.35
CA TYR A 122 -11.14 -4.10 1.80
C TYR A 122 -11.28 -2.72 2.43
N LEU A 123 -12.33 -2.52 3.22
CA LEU A 123 -12.36 -1.44 4.20
C LEU A 123 -11.78 -1.99 5.50
N ALA A 124 -10.76 -1.33 6.04
CA ALA A 124 -10.06 -1.79 7.23
C ALA A 124 -9.78 -0.64 8.21
N GLU A 125 -9.78 -0.98 9.50
CA GLU A 125 -9.51 -0.07 10.61
C GLU A 125 -8.41 -0.63 11.50
N GLY A 126 -7.47 0.22 11.90
CA GLY A 126 -6.29 -0.13 12.64
C GLY A 126 -6.62 -0.71 14.02
N ILE A 127 -5.93 -1.80 14.39
CA ILE A 127 -5.96 -2.38 15.74
C ILE A 127 -5.04 -1.57 16.66
#